data_AF-A0A1I1IKZ9-F1
#
_entry.id   AF-A0A1I1IKZ9-F1
#
_cell.length_a   1.000
_cell.length_b   1.000
_cell.length_c   1.000
_cell.angle_alpha   90.00
_cell.angle_beta   90.00
_cell.angle_gamma   90.00
#
_symmetry.space_group_name_H-M   'P 1'
#
loop_
_entity.id
_entity.type
_entity.pdbx_description
1 polymer ?
#
loop_
_entity_poly.entity_id
_entity_poly.type
_entity_poly.pdbx_seq_one_letter_code
_entity_poly.pdbx_strand_id
1 'polypeptide(L)'
;MGHKMTNDKDKQQLISIENHLVLTLVNFELKKLADATTGCHNHLISKTIIRLDKNELLTNERVAEILRGYDDFLFKLLDDCFKKKHMVLLEEVMDNIFKVVGEFNQKQITATFAAAKAERTTV
;
A
#
# COMPACT_ATOMS: atom_id res chain seq x y z
N MET A 1 23.07 27.69 7.04
CA MET A 1 21.90 26.95 7.54
C MET A 1 20.86 26.57 6.47
N GLY A 2 20.93 27.09 5.22
CA GLY A 2 19.92 26.81 4.18
C GLY A 2 20.01 25.46 3.44
N HIS A 3 21.13 24.74 3.47
CA HIS A 3 21.28 23.47 2.72
C HIS A 3 20.66 22.24 3.39
N LYS A 4 20.44 22.26 4.72
CA LYS A 4 19.91 21.11 5.45
C LYS A 4 18.38 21.00 5.31
N MET A 5 17.66 22.13 5.26
CA MET A 5 16.19 22.18 5.16
C MET A 5 15.63 21.81 3.78
N THR A 6 16.39 22.01 2.70
CA THR A 6 15.98 21.58 1.34
C THR A 6 16.07 20.07 1.19
N ASN A 7 17.13 19.46 1.72
CA ASN A 7 17.35 18.02 1.65
C ASN A 7 16.25 17.21 2.37
N ASP A 8 15.77 17.70 3.53
CA ASP A 8 14.70 17.02 4.28
C ASP A 8 13.35 17.09 3.56
N LYS A 9 13.05 18.20 2.89
CA LYS A 9 11.82 18.35 2.08
C LYS A 9 11.85 17.48 0.83
N ASP A 10 12.97 17.46 0.13
CA ASP A 10 13.14 16.61 -1.07
C ASP A 10 13.01 15.12 -0.70
N LYS A 11 13.57 14.73 0.45
CA LYS A 11 13.43 13.37 0.98
C LYS A 11 11.99 13.02 1.35
N GLN A 12 11.27 13.92 2.02
CA GLN A 12 9.85 13.72 2.33
C GLN A 12 8.98 13.60 1.07
N GLN A 13 9.29 14.40 0.05
CA GLN A 13 8.57 14.35 -1.22
C GLN A 13 8.83 13.06 -1.98
N LEU A 14 10.07 12.55 -1.97
CA LEU A 14 10.40 11.25 -2.55
C LEU A 14 9.63 10.12 -1.86
N ILE A 15 9.61 10.11 -0.52
CA ILE A 15 8.84 9.12 0.26
C ILE A 15 7.35 9.20 -0.11
N SER A 16 6.80 10.41 -0.21
CA SER A 16 5.41 10.60 -0.59
C SER A 16 5.10 10.05 -1.99
N ILE A 17 6.01 10.24 -2.96
CA ILE A 17 5.85 9.70 -4.32
C ILE A 17 5.86 8.16 -4.29
N GLU A 18 6.80 7.56 -3.57
CA GLU A 18 6.88 6.10 -3.43
C GLU A 18 5.61 5.53 -2.77
N ASN A 19 5.09 6.19 -1.73
CA ASN A 19 3.86 5.77 -1.06
C ASN A 19 2.63 5.85 -1.97
N HIS A 20 2.52 6.92 -2.77
CA HIS A 20 1.45 7.03 -3.77
C HIS A 20 1.54 5.95 -4.84
N LEU A 21 2.76 5.58 -5.25
CA LEU A 21 2.97 4.48 -6.19
C LEU A 21 2.50 3.15 -5.59
N VAL A 22 2.90 2.84 -4.36
CA VAL A 22 2.45 1.62 -3.65
C VAL A 22 0.93 1.59 -3.55
N LEU A 23 0.31 2.68 -3.10
CA LEU A 23 -1.14 2.77 -3.00
C LEU A 23 -1.83 2.59 -4.35
N THR A 24 -1.29 3.20 -5.41
CA THR A 24 -1.83 3.07 -6.78
C THR A 24 -1.77 1.63 -7.27
N LEU A 25 -0.67 0.92 -7.04
CA LEU A 25 -0.52 -0.48 -7.43
C LEU A 25 -1.49 -1.39 -6.69
N VAL A 26 -1.63 -1.22 -5.37
CA VAL A 26 -2.59 -2.00 -4.58
C VAL A 26 -4.04 -1.69 -4.98
N ASN A 27 -4.36 -0.40 -5.18
CA ASN A 27 -5.67 0.02 -5.66
C ASN A 27 -6.01 -0.56 -7.04
N PHE A 28 -5.02 -0.70 -7.91
CA PHE A 28 -5.19 -1.30 -9.23
C PHE A 28 -5.60 -2.77 -9.13
N GLU A 29 -4.95 -3.55 -8.27
CA GLU A 29 -5.31 -4.95 -8.05
C GLU A 29 -6.72 -5.09 -7.42
N LEU A 30 -7.06 -4.25 -6.42
CA LEU A 30 -8.43 -4.22 -5.87
C LEU A 30 -9.47 -3.80 -6.91
N LYS A 31 -9.10 -2.93 -7.85
CA LYS A 31 -9.99 -2.51 -8.95
C LYS A 31 -10.27 -3.65 -9.92
N LYS A 32 -9.27 -4.48 -10.26
CA LYS A 32 -9.49 -5.71 -11.04
C LYS A 32 -10.53 -6.62 -10.37
N LEU A 33 -10.42 -6.81 -9.05
CA LEU A 33 -11.38 -7.60 -8.29
C LEU A 33 -12.79 -6.99 -8.34
N ALA A 34 -12.90 -5.67 -8.20
CA ALA A 34 -14.17 -4.98 -8.33
C ALA A 34 -14.78 -5.19 -9.73
N ASP A 35 -14.00 -4.98 -10.80
CA ASP A 35 -14.48 -5.04 -12.18
C ASP A 35 -14.92 -6.44 -12.62
N ALA A 36 -14.34 -7.49 -12.03
CA ALA A 36 -14.73 -8.88 -12.25
C ALA A 36 -15.93 -9.34 -11.40
N THR A 37 -16.38 -8.51 -10.45
CA THR A 37 -17.55 -8.81 -9.61
C THR A 37 -18.75 -7.97 -10.06
N THR A 38 -19.95 -8.39 -9.68
CA THR A 38 -21.20 -7.67 -10.01
C THR A 38 -22.05 -7.47 -8.76
N GLY A 39 -23.01 -6.54 -8.85
CA GLY A 39 -23.97 -6.29 -7.77
C GLY A 39 -23.33 -5.81 -6.48
N CYS A 40 -23.73 -6.39 -5.35
CA CYS A 40 -23.31 -5.96 -4.00
C CYS A 40 -21.80 -6.08 -3.77
N HIS A 41 -21.15 -7.12 -4.31
CA HIS A 41 -19.70 -7.29 -4.16
C HIS A 41 -18.91 -6.20 -4.89
N ASN A 42 -19.30 -5.85 -6.11
CA ASN A 42 -18.67 -4.77 -6.86
C ASN A 42 -18.76 -3.43 -6.10
N HIS A 43 -19.96 -3.12 -5.58
CA HIS A 43 -20.18 -1.91 -4.81
C HIS A 43 -19.34 -1.90 -3.52
N LEU A 44 -19.31 -3.03 -2.80
CA LEU A 44 -18.53 -3.18 -1.57
C LEU A 44 -17.03 -2.98 -1.82
N ILE A 45 -16.45 -3.69 -2.81
CA ILE A 45 -15.02 -3.60 -3.13
C ILE A 45 -14.69 -2.18 -3.61
N SER A 46 -15.48 -1.61 -4.52
CA SER A 46 -15.24 -0.27 -5.06
C SER A 46 -15.26 0.81 -3.98
N LYS A 47 -16.11 0.65 -2.96
CA LYS A 47 -16.21 1.60 -1.83
C LYS A 47 -15.02 1.50 -0.88
N THR A 48 -14.38 0.33 -0.78
CA THR A 48 -13.18 0.15 0.05
C THR A 48 -11.96 0.85 -0.56
N ILE A 49 -11.87 0.99 -1.88
CA ILE A 49 -10.70 1.59 -2.55
C ILE A 49 -10.57 3.08 -2.19
N ILE A 50 -9.51 3.41 -1.46
CA ILE A 50 -9.16 4.77 -1.05
C ILE A 50 -8.49 5.51 -2.20
N ARG A 51 -9.01 6.68 -2.54
CA ARG A 51 -8.45 7.58 -3.55
C ARG A 51 -7.94 8.84 -2.86
N LEU A 52 -6.65 9.09 -2.99
CA LEU A 52 -6.01 10.30 -2.46
C LEU A 52 -5.62 11.22 -3.62
N ASP A 53 -5.53 12.51 -3.36
CA ASP A 53 -5.00 13.46 -4.34
C ASP A 53 -3.49 13.21 -4.50
N LYS A 54 -3.00 13.24 -5.74
CA LYS A 54 -1.57 13.02 -6.04
C LYS A 54 -0.63 14.05 -5.41
N ASN A 55 -1.16 15.22 -5.04
CA ASN A 55 -0.41 16.30 -4.40
C ASN A 55 -0.53 16.24 -2.86
N GLU A 56 -1.36 15.34 -2.32
CA GLU A 56 -1.46 15.12 -0.88
C GLU A 56 -0.17 14.46 -0.39
N LEU A 57 0.40 14.98 0.70
CA LEU A 57 1.58 14.38 1.29
C LEU A 57 1.21 13.06 1.97
N LEU A 58 1.79 11.95 1.51
CA LEU A 58 1.47 10.61 1.98
C LEU A 58 2.65 10.00 2.75
N THR A 59 2.52 9.91 4.06
CA THR A 59 3.53 9.33 4.97
C THR A 59 3.48 7.80 4.97
N ASN A 60 4.57 7.16 5.41
CA ASN A 60 4.65 5.69 5.54
C ASN A 60 3.62 5.15 6.54
N GLU A 61 3.37 5.87 7.62
CA GLU A 61 2.39 5.49 8.65
C GLU A 61 1.00 5.44 8.04
N ARG A 62 0.63 6.51 7.31
CA ARG A 62 -0.65 6.61 6.64
C ARG A 62 -0.85 5.54 5.58
N VAL A 63 0.16 5.24 4.76
CA VAL A 63 0.04 4.17 3.76
C VAL A 63 -0.09 2.80 4.44
N ALA A 64 0.65 2.55 5.53
CA ALA A 64 0.53 1.31 6.29
C ALA A 64 -0.85 1.13 6.94
N GLU A 65 -1.48 2.19 7.44
CA GLU A 65 -2.87 2.15 7.93
C GLU A 65 -3.85 1.75 6.84
N ILE A 66 -3.71 2.34 5.64
CA ILE A 66 -4.56 2.04 4.49
C ILE A 66 -4.39 0.57 4.08
N LEU A 67 -3.14 0.11 3.95
CA LEU A 67 -2.82 -1.27 3.56
C LEU A 67 -3.35 -2.28 4.58
N ARG A 68 -3.29 -1.97 5.88
CA ARG A 68 -3.90 -2.80 6.92
C ARG A 68 -5.42 -2.91 6.76
N GLY A 69 -6.09 -1.81 6.44
CA GLY A 69 -7.53 -1.82 6.15
C GLY A 69 -7.88 -2.68 4.93
N TYR A 70 -6.99 -2.75 3.93
CA TYR A 70 -7.16 -3.64 2.78
C TYR A 70 -6.93 -5.10 3.11
N ASP A 71 -5.95 -5.41 3.95
CA ASP A 71 -5.71 -6.77 4.44
C ASP A 71 -6.95 -7.29 5.18
N ASP A 72 -7.46 -6.52 6.15
CA ASP A 72 -8.70 -6.85 6.89
C ASP A 72 -9.91 -7.06 5.96
N PHE A 73 -9.99 -6.28 4.88
CA PHE A 73 -11.05 -6.39 3.89
C PHE A 73 -10.91 -7.67 3.04
N LEU A 74 -9.72 -7.95 2.54
CA LEU A 74 -9.44 -9.16 1.75
C LEU A 74 -9.69 -10.42 2.58
N PHE A 75 -9.30 -10.42 3.86
CA PHE A 75 -9.63 -11.50 4.78
C PHE A 75 -11.14 -11.73 4.93
N LYS A 76 -11.97 -10.68 4.90
CA LYS A 76 -13.44 -10.83 4.92
C LYS A 76 -13.99 -11.39 3.61
N LEU A 77 -13.35 -11.08 2.47
CA LEU A 77 -13.73 -11.65 1.17
C LEU A 77 -13.34 -13.13 1.02
N LEU A 78 -12.52 -13.66 1.92
CA LEU A 78 -12.25 -15.09 2.01
C LEU A 78 -13.42 -15.92 2.54
N ASP A 79 -14.60 -15.33 2.75
CA ASP A 79 -15.84 -16.04 3.03
C ASP A 79 -16.23 -17.01 1.88
N ASP A 80 -16.82 -18.15 2.23
CA ASP A 80 -17.07 -19.28 1.35
C ASP A 80 -17.92 -18.91 0.13
N CYS A 81 -18.85 -17.97 0.29
CA CYS A 81 -19.72 -17.52 -0.79
C CYS A 81 -18.95 -16.79 -1.89
N PHE A 82 -18.05 -15.88 -1.51
CA PHE A 82 -17.26 -15.11 -2.46
C PHE A 82 -16.16 -15.97 -3.09
N LYS A 83 -15.46 -16.76 -2.27
CA LYS A 83 -14.44 -17.71 -2.73
C LYS A 83 -14.96 -18.67 -3.80
N LYS A 84 -16.11 -19.31 -3.59
CA LYS A 84 -16.66 -20.29 -4.56
C LYS A 84 -16.77 -19.75 -5.98
N LYS A 85 -16.99 -18.44 -6.14
CA LYS A 85 -17.17 -17.80 -7.45
C LYS A 85 -15.91 -17.12 -7.98
N HIS A 86 -15.06 -16.59 -7.10
CA HIS A 86 -13.95 -15.70 -7.48
C HIS A 86 -12.59 -16.14 -6.94
N MET A 87 -12.44 -17.37 -6.42
CA MET A 87 -11.22 -17.86 -5.74
C MET A 87 -9.94 -17.60 -6.55
N VAL A 88 -9.88 -18.04 -7.81
CA VAL A 88 -8.67 -17.90 -8.64
C VAL A 88 -8.27 -16.43 -8.80
N LEU A 89 -9.23 -15.56 -9.04
CA LEU A 89 -8.97 -14.12 -9.17
C LEU A 89 -8.58 -13.49 -7.82
N LEU A 90 -9.22 -13.92 -6.73
CA LEU A 90 -8.92 -13.44 -5.39
C LEU A 90 -7.50 -13.82 -4.98
N GLU A 91 -7.07 -15.05 -5.27
CA GLU A 91 -5.70 -15.52 -5.05
C GLU A 91 -4.69 -14.68 -5.85
N GLU A 92 -4.94 -14.47 -7.16
CA GLU A 92 -4.07 -13.64 -8.01
C GLU A 92 -3.95 -12.20 -7.46
N VAL A 93 -5.07 -11.59 -7.08
CA VAL A 93 -5.11 -10.23 -6.51
C VAL A 93 -4.36 -10.16 -5.19
N MET A 94 -4.57 -11.14 -4.31
CA MET A 94 -3.88 -11.20 -3.01
C MET A 94 -2.37 -11.40 -3.20
N ASP A 95 -1.94 -12.28 -4.08
CA ASP A 95 -0.52 -12.53 -4.36
C ASP A 95 0.18 -11.26 -4.89
N ASN A 96 -0.47 -10.55 -5.83
CA ASN A 96 0.08 -9.30 -6.35
C ASN A 96 0.16 -8.22 -5.27
N ILE A 97 -0.87 -8.08 -4.43
CA ILE A 97 -0.87 -7.13 -3.31
C ILE A 97 0.24 -7.50 -2.32
N PHE A 98 0.38 -8.77 -1.93
CA PHE A 98 1.42 -9.22 -1.02
C PHE A 98 2.82 -8.96 -1.57
N LYS A 99 3.03 -9.12 -2.88
CA LYS A 99 4.31 -8.76 -3.52
C LYS A 99 4.62 -7.27 -3.38
N VAL A 100 3.67 -6.40 -3.74
CA VAL A 100 3.85 -4.93 -3.66
C VAL A 100 4.10 -4.49 -2.21
N VAL A 101 3.31 -5.00 -1.27
CA VAL A 101 3.44 -4.68 0.16
C VAL A 101 4.74 -5.26 0.73
N GLY A 102 5.14 -6.46 0.32
CA GLY A 102 6.39 -7.09 0.70
C GLY A 102 7.62 -6.28 0.28
N GLU A 103 7.65 -5.83 -0.98
CA GLU A 103 8.71 -4.94 -1.49
C GLU A 103 8.77 -3.61 -0.72
N PHE A 104 7.61 -3.02 -0.43
CA PHE A 104 7.52 -1.81 0.38
C PHE A 104 8.07 -2.02 1.79
N ASN A 105 7.61 -3.07 2.50
CA ASN A 105 8.06 -3.40 3.85
C ASN A 105 9.57 -3.66 3.88
N GLN A 106 10.11 -4.39 2.91
CA GLN A 106 11.54 -4.68 2.82
C GLN A 106 12.37 -3.39 2.68
N LYS A 107 11.91 -2.43 1.88
CA LYS A 107 12.55 -1.10 1.76
C LYS A 107 12.54 -0.35 3.09
N GLN A 108 11.42 -0.33 3.80
CA GLN A 108 11.30 0.35 5.11
C GLN A 108 12.25 -0.27 6.15
N ILE A 109 12.29 -1.60 6.21
CA ILE A 109 13.19 -2.34 7.10
C ILE A 109 14.65 -2.00 6.78
N THR A 110 15.03 -2.06 5.50
CA THR A 110 16.40 -1.75 5.04
C THR A 110 16.81 -0.32 5.38
N ALA A 111 15.92 0.65 5.16
CA ALA A 111 16.16 2.05 5.49
C ALA A 111 16.35 2.25 7.01
N THR A 112 15.54 1.57 7.82
CA THR A 112 15.65 1.60 9.29
C THR A 112 17.00 1.05 9.77
N PHE A 113 17.42 -0.10 9.24
CA PHE A 113 18.74 -0.67 9.57
C PHE A 113 19.90 0.22 9.12
N ALA A 114 19.81 0.84 7.94
CA ALA A 114 20.83 1.77 7.46
C ALA A 114 20.95 3.01 8.36
N ALA A 115 19.83 3.57 8.80
CA ALA A 115 19.80 4.70 9.73
C ALA A 115 20.43 4.34 11.08
N ALA A 116 20.02 3.21 11.69
CA ALA A 116 20.56 2.75 12.96
C ALA A 116 22.08 2.46 12.91
N LYS A 117 22.59 1.97 11.77
CA LYS A 117 24.03 1.76 11.56
C LYS A 117 24.80 3.09 11.50
N ALA A 118 24.26 4.09 10.82
CA ALA A 118 24.87 5.42 10.72
C ALA A 118 24.97 6.10 12.10
N GLU A 119 23.95 5.96 12.94
CA GLU A 119 23.94 6.47 14.31
C GLU A 119 25.00 5.80 15.20
N ARG A 120 25.24 4.49 15.04
CA ARG A 120 26.31 3.78 15.78
C ARG A 120 27.74 4.15 15.37
N THR A 121 27.92 4.71 14.18
CA THR A 121 29.25 5.05 13.65
C THR A 121 29.65 6.50 13.99
N THR A 122 28.72 7.28 14.56
CA THR A 122 28.92 8.68 14.95
C THR A 122 29.13 8.88 16.45
N VAL A 123 29.35 7.79 17.20
CA VAL A 123 29.72 7.75 18.62
C VAL A 123 31.18 7.35 18.78
#